data_AF-L9ZLA2-F1
#
_entry.id   AF-L9ZLA2-F1
#
_cell.length_a   1.000
_cell.length_b   1.000
_cell.length_c   1.000
_cell.angle_alpha   90.00
_cell.angle_beta   90.00
_cell.angle_gamma   90.00
#
_symmetry.space_group_name_H-M   'P 1'
#
loop_
_entity.id
_entity.type
_entity.pdbx_description
1 polymer ?
#
loop_
_entity_poly.entity_id
_entity_poly.type
_entity_poly.pdbx_seq_one_letter_code
_entity_poly.pdbx_strand_id
1 'polypeptide(L)' 'MTDGAIDIQYRPAGGPPRKVSFRPQPDGGWVRVVLEWNGCQWRETGCEPIEDVALECADGVAIGG' A
#
# COMPACT_ATOMS: atom_id res chain seq x y z
N MET A 1 0.25 9.16 10.33
CA MET A 1 0.12 7.76 9.85
C MET A 1 -1.28 7.32 10.21
N THR A 2 -2.06 6.80 9.27
CA THR A 2 -3.34 6.16 9.61
C THR A 2 -2.99 4.87 10.35
N ASP A 3 -3.28 4.84 11.64
CA ASP A 3 -3.07 3.69 12.51
C ASP A 3 -3.86 2.50 11.91
N GLY A 4 -3.16 1.57 11.25
CA GLY A 4 -3.78 0.43 10.54
C GLY A 4 -3.64 0.40 9.01
N ALA A 5 -2.90 1.31 8.38
CA ALA A 5 -2.58 1.16 6.96
C ALA A 5 -1.59 0.01 6.70
N ILE A 6 -1.83 -0.77 5.63
CA ILE A 6 -0.90 -1.81 5.16
C ILE A 6 -0.13 -1.25 3.96
N ASP A 7 1.20 -1.14 4.10
CA ASP A 7 2.08 -0.60 3.07
C ASP A 7 2.96 -1.70 2.47
N ILE A 8 2.82 -1.94 1.17
CA ILE A 8 3.70 -2.83 0.39
C ILE A 8 4.62 -1.98 -0.47
N GLN A 9 5.91 -1.95 -0.15
CA GLN A 9 6.92 -1.23 -0.92
C GLN A 9 7.75 -2.20 -1.76
N TYR A 10 8.06 -1.78 -2.98
CA TYR A 10 8.91 -2.57 -3.88
C TYR A 10 9.62 -1.66 -4.88
N ARG A 11 10.74 -2.15 -5.42
CA ARG A 11 11.46 -1.49 -6.51
C ARG A 11 11.27 -2.31 -7.79
N PRO A 12 10.61 -1.77 -8.83
CA PRO A 12 10.54 -2.46 -10.11
C PRO A 12 11.94 -2.55 -10.73
N ALA A 13 12.15 -3.52 -11.62
CA ALA A 13 13.44 -3.70 -12.31
C ALA A 13 13.85 -2.46 -13.14
N GLY A 14 12.86 -1.69 -13.61
CA GLY A 14 13.05 -0.39 -14.25
C GLY A 14 12.08 0.64 -13.69
N GLY A 15 12.56 1.86 -13.52
CA GLY A 15 11.79 2.99 -12.99
C GLY A 15 11.95 3.20 -11.48
N PRO A 16 11.23 4.20 -10.95
CA PRO A 16 11.33 4.59 -9.55
C PRO A 16 10.72 3.55 -8.58
N PRO A 17 11.11 3.57 -7.29
CA PRO A 17 10.43 2.83 -6.24
C PRO A 17 8.91 3.05 -6.24
N ARG A 18 8.17 2.00 -5.89
CA ARG A 18 6.70 2.00 -5.84
C ARG A 18 6.21 1.55 -4.47
N LYS A 19 5.03 2.04 -4.10
CA LYS A 19 4.33 1.65 -2.90
C LYS A 19 2.85 1.43 -3.22
N VAL A 20 2.27 0.38 -2.67
CA VAL A 20 0.81 0.20 -2.60
C VAL A 20 0.43 0.32 -1.14
N SER A 21 -0.50 1.24 -0.85
CA SER A 21 -0.98 1.53 0.50
C SER A 21 -2.46 1.18 0.56
N PHE A 22 -2.82 0.26 1.44
CA PHE A 22 -4.21 -0.04 1.76
C PHE A 22 -4.58 0.72 3.03
N ARG A 23 -5.49 1.68 2.91
CA ARG A 23 -5.85 2.58 4.01
C ARG A 23 -7.29 2.30 4.43
N PRO A 24 -7.56 2.06 5.73
CA PRO A 24 -8.93 1.90 6.20
C PRO A 24 -9.68 3.21 6.06
N GLN A 25 -10.97 3.13 5.70
CA GLN A 25 -11.85 4.30 5.63
C GLN A 25 -12.73 4.42 6.88
N PRO A 26 -13.11 5.64 7.32
CA PRO A 26 -13.91 5.84 8.52
C PRO A 26 -15.32 5.21 8.47
N ASP A 27 -15.89 5.04 7.28
CA ASP A 27 -17.21 4.46 7.03
C ASP A 27 -17.19 2.93 6.86
N GLY A 28 -16.01 2.32 7.05
CA GLY A 28 -15.78 0.91 6.76
C GLY A 28 -15.21 0.70 5.35
N GLY A 29 -14.58 -0.44 5.13
CA GLY A 29 -13.90 -0.73 3.87
C GLY A 29 -12.54 -0.04 3.76
N TRP A 30 -11.97 -0.09 2.55
CA TRP A 30 -10.58 0.28 2.31
C TRP A 30 -10.43 1.11 1.04
N VAL A 31 -9.30 1.81 0.95
CA VAL A 31 -8.84 2.40 -0.31
C VAL A 31 -7.44 1.90 -0.63
N ARG A 32 -7.28 1.39 -1.84
CA ARG A 32 -5.98 1.04 -2.42
C ARG A 32 -5.41 2.28 -3.10
N VAL A 33 -4.27 2.74 -2.62
CA VAL A 33 -3.54 3.87 -3.19
C VAL A 33 -2.23 3.37 -3.77
N VAL A 34 -1.99 3.65 -5.05
CA VAL A 34 -0.71 3.39 -5.72
C VAL A 34 0.13 4.66 -5.65
N LEU A 35 1.37 4.53 -5.18
CA LEU A 35 2.31 5.63 -5.07
C LEU A 35 3.62 5.30 -5.78
N GLU A 36 4.22 6.35 -6.34
CA GLU A 36 5.52 6.31 -6.99
C GLU A 36 6.47 7.30 -6.32
N TRP A 37 7.71 6.90 -6.06
CA TRP A 37 8.72 7.81 -5.51
C TRP A 37 9.24 8.74 -6.60
N ASN A 38 9.07 10.04 -6.44
CA ASN A 38 9.51 11.03 -7.43
C ASN A 38 10.92 11.61 -7.18
N GLY A 39 11.65 11.08 -6.19
CA GLY A 39 12.94 11.60 -5.76
C GLY A 39 12.91 12.31 -4.39
N CYS A 40 11.75 12.85 -4.00
CA CYS A 40 11.61 13.59 -2.73
C CYS A 40 10.45 13.08 -1.87
N GLN A 41 9.38 12.61 -2.51
CA GLN A 41 8.17 12.15 -1.82
C GLN A 41 7.46 11.06 -2.62
N TRP A 42 6.59 10.34 -1.92
CA TRP A 42 5.63 9.44 -2.55
C TRP A 42 4.53 10.29 -3.21
N ARG A 43 4.39 10.16 -4.53
CA ARG A 43 3.30 10.78 -5.29
C ARG A 43 2.25 9.72 -5.57
N GLU A 44 0.99 10.01 -5.24
CA GLU A 44 -0.14 9.15 -5.60
C GLU A 44 -0.35 9.16 -7.11
N THR A 45 -0.50 7.98 -7.71
CA THR A 45 -0.73 7.79 -9.15
C THR A 45 -1.99 6.99 -9.44
N GLY A 46 -2.64 6.43 -8.41
CA GLY A 46 -3.89 5.70 -8.53
C GLY A 46 -4.56 5.55 -7.17
N CYS A 47 -5.89 5.53 -7.18
CA CYS A 47 -6.73 5.44 -5.99
C CYS A 47 -8.00 4.67 -6.35
N GLU A 48 -8.33 3.64 -5.59
CA GLU A 48 -9.43 2.72 -5.88
C GLU A 48 -10.07 2.25 -4.56
N PRO A 49 -11.39 2.46 -4.36
CA PRO A 49 -12.10 1.88 -3.22
C PRO A 49 -12.18 0.36 -3.39
N ILE A 50 -11.95 -0.38 -2.30
CA ILE A 50 -12.04 -1.84 -2.29
C ILE A 50 -12.76 -2.31 -1.03
N GLU A 51 -13.33 -3.51 -1.09
CA GLU A 51 -14.17 -4.03 -0.02
C GLU A 51 -13.35 -4.65 1.12
N ASP A 52 -12.27 -5.39 0.80
CA ASP A 52 -11.48 -6.12 1.79
C ASP A 52 -9.99 -6.26 1.37
N VAL A 53 -9.12 -6.51 2.34
CA VAL A 53 -7.67 -6.73 2.16
C VAL A 53 -7.19 -7.88 3.02
N ALA A 54 -6.61 -8.90 2.38
CA ALA A 54 -5.93 -9.99 3.03
C ALA A 54 -4.50 -10.14 2.48
N LEU A 55 -3.55 -10.48 3.35
CA LEU A 55 -2.18 -10.85 2.97
C LEU A 55 -1.98 -12.33 3.30
N GLU A 56 -1.83 -13.15 2.27
CA GLU A 56 -1.47 -14.56 2.41
C GLU A 56 0.02 -14.73 2.11
N CYS A 57 0.70 -15.54 2.91
CA CYS A 57 2.09 -15.91 2.71
C CYS A 57 2.19 -17.42 2.86
N ALA A 58 2.99 -18.08 2.01
CA ALA A 58 3.14 -19.53 2.01
C ALA A 58 3.56 -20.08 3.39
N ASP A 59 4.30 -19.28 4.17
CA ASP A 59 4.90 -19.69 5.44
C ASP A 59 4.42 -18.86 6.66
N GLY A 60 3.35 -18.07 6.50
CA GLY A 60 2.81 -17.20 7.56
C GLY A 60 3.18 -15.71 7.43
N VAL A 61 2.37 -14.90 8.11
CA VAL A 61 2.24 -13.43 8.01
C VAL A 61 3.58 -12.69 8.15
N ALA A 62 3.89 -11.81 7.20
CA ALA A 62 4.95 -10.83 7.34
C ALA A 62 4.51 -9.71 8.30
N ILE A 63 5.06 -9.71 9.51
CA ILE A 63 4.94 -8.58 10.46
C ILE A 63 6.17 -7.68 10.24
N GLY A 64 5.94 -6.46 9.75
CA GLY A 64 6.92 -5.38 9.81
C GLY A 64 7.00 -4.85 11.24
N GLY A 65 8.23 -4.67 11.74
CA GLY A 65 8.55 -4.45 13.17
C GLY A 65 8.09 -3.15 13.80
#